data_AF-A0AAD9X0W1-F1
#
_entry.id   AF-A0AAD9X0W1-F1
#
_cell.length_a   1.000
_cell.length_b   1.000
_cell.length_c   1.000
_cell.angle_alpha   90.00
_cell.angle_beta   90.00
_cell.angle_gamma   90.00
#
_symmetry.space_group_name_H-M   'P 1'
#
loop_
_entity.id
_entity.type
_entity.pdbx_description
1 polymer ?
#
loop_
_entity_poly.entity_id
_entity_poly.type
_entity_poly.pdbx_seq_one_letter_code
_entity_poly.pdbx_strand_id
1 'polypeptide(L)'
;MFPCMIARTSTTNVISSGTVGNRNGDLQLMHVELQILSPLVPVREVNFLRFCKQHAEGVWAMVDVSVDTITKTSSGAPTFVNNMRLPSGCVAQDMPYGYSKVN
;
A
#
# COMPACT_ATOMS: atom_id res chain seq x y z
N MET A 1 6.67 10.68 9.93
CA MET A 1 7.08 9.80 8.81
C MET A 1 8.34 9.08 9.25
N PHE A 2 8.42 7.76 9.12
CA PHE A 2 9.64 7.03 9.47
C PHE A 2 10.51 6.90 8.22
N PRO A 3 11.51 7.77 8.02
CA PRO A 3 12.45 7.58 6.91
C PRO A 3 13.16 6.22 7.06
N CYS A 4 13.43 5.57 5.93
CA CYS A 4 14.25 4.35 5.82
C CYS A 4 13.60 3.01 6.23
N MET A 5 12.28 2.93 6.42
CA MET A 5 11.63 1.62 6.67
C MET A 5 11.53 0.73 5.43
N ILE A 6 11.60 1.28 4.22
CA ILE A 6 11.42 0.53 2.97
C ILE A 6 12.80 0.30 2.35
N ALA A 7 13.25 -0.95 2.31
CA ALA A 7 14.50 -1.35 1.65
C ALA A 7 14.31 -1.56 0.14
N ARG A 8 13.20 -2.20 -0.24
CA ARG A 8 12.82 -2.44 -1.64
C ARG A 8 11.32 -2.35 -1.81
N THR A 9 10.86 -1.88 -2.97
CA THR A 9 9.45 -1.88 -3.35
C THR A 9 9.33 -2.18 -4.84
N SER A 10 8.35 -2.99 -5.23
CA SER A 10 8.03 -3.27 -6.63
C SER A 10 6.54 -3.51 -6.83
N THR A 11 6.05 -3.11 -8.00
CA THR A 11 4.73 -3.53 -8.48
C THR A 11 4.88 -4.89 -9.14
N THR A 12 4.31 -5.94 -8.54
CA THR A 12 4.42 -7.30 -9.06
C THR A 12 3.32 -7.60 -10.07
N ASN A 13 2.17 -6.95 -9.97
CA ASN A 13 1.09 -7.09 -10.95
C ASN A 13 0.20 -5.83 -10.99
N VAL A 14 -0.37 -5.53 -12.15
CA VAL A 14 -1.40 -4.50 -12.33
C VAL A 14 -2.72 -5.21 -12.63
N ILE A 15 -3.65 -5.15 -11.67
CA ILE A 15 -4.94 -5.86 -11.75
C ILE A 15 -5.97 -4.99 -12.50
N SER A 16 -5.93 -3.68 -12.28
CA SER A 16 -6.72 -2.69 -13.00
C SER A 16 -5.87 -1.44 -13.19
N SER A 17 -5.74 -0.94 -14.41
CA SER A 17 -4.91 0.25 -14.72
C SER A 17 -5.60 1.59 -14.46
N GLY A 18 -6.82 1.58 -13.91
CA GLY A 18 -7.63 2.79 -13.71
C GLY A 18 -8.15 3.41 -15.01
N THR A 19 -8.61 4.66 -14.93
CA THR A 19 -9.17 5.41 -16.07
C THR A 19 -8.05 6.01 -16.93
N VAL A 20 -8.21 6.03 -18.26
CA VAL A 20 -7.21 6.61 -19.17
C VAL A 20 -6.84 8.04 -18.76
N GLY A 21 -5.54 8.29 -18.62
CA GLY A 21 -4.99 9.61 -18.27
C GLY A 21 -4.92 9.91 -16.76
N ASN A 22 -5.41 9.03 -15.88
CA ASN A 22 -5.22 9.17 -14.43
C ASN A 22 -5.20 7.80 -13.73
N ARG A 23 -5.11 7.76 -12.39
CA ARG A 23 -5.07 6.51 -11.61
C ARG A 23 -6.39 6.19 -10.90
N ASN A 24 -7.51 6.77 -11.35
CA ASN A 24 -8.81 6.56 -10.72
C ASN A 24 -9.27 5.12 -10.97
N GLY A 25 -9.33 4.32 -9.91
CA GLY A 25 -9.65 2.89 -9.98
C GLY A 25 -8.45 1.99 -10.29
N ASP A 26 -7.22 2.51 -10.18
CA ASP A 26 -5.98 1.72 -10.34
C ASP A 26 -5.84 0.76 -9.14
N LEU A 27 -5.61 -0.52 -9.42
CA LEU A 27 -5.45 -1.58 -8.44
C LEU A 27 -4.20 -2.39 -8.78
N GLN A 28 -3.26 -2.42 -7.86
CA GLN A 28 -1.94 -3.02 -8.07
C GLN A 28 -1.60 -3.99 -6.94
N LEU A 29 -0.95 -5.09 -7.28
CA LEU A 29 -0.26 -5.94 -6.31
C LEU A 29 1.15 -5.41 -6.11
N MET A 30 1.46 -5.09 -4.86
CA MET A 30 2.74 -4.52 -4.45
C MET A 30 3.48 -5.53 -3.58
N HIS A 31 4.80 -5.60 -3.77
CA HIS A 31 5.73 -6.28 -2.89
C HIS A 31 6.66 -5.24 -2.26
N VAL A 32 6.88 -5.34 -0.95
CA VAL A 32 7.78 -4.45 -0.22
C VAL A 32 8.63 -5.24 0.77
N GLU A 33 9.91 -4.87 0.84
CA GLU A 33 10.85 -5.30 1.87
C GLU A 33 10.96 -4.18 2.91
N LEU A 34 10.58 -4.47 4.15
CA LEU A 34 10.63 -3.55 5.27
C LEU A 34 11.85 -3.83 6.14
N GLN A 35 12.71 -2.83 6.31
CA GLN A 35 13.89 -2.90 7.16
C GLN A 35 13.72 -2.00 8.38
N ILE A 36 14.03 -2.55 9.55
CA ILE A 36 14.23 -1.78 10.77
C ILE A 36 15.74 -1.58 10.92
N LEU A 37 16.16 -0.40 11.38
CA LEU A 37 17.57 -0.07 11.63
C LEU A 37 18.12 -0.78 12.88
N SER A 38 17.91 -2.09 12.97
CA SER A 38 18.43 -2.95 14.01
C SER A 38 19.00 -4.22 13.37
N PRO A 39 20.28 -4.55 13.59
CA PRO A 39 20.91 -5.75 13.00
C PRO A 39 20.30 -7.06 13.53
N LEU A 40 19.54 -7.01 14.62
CA LEU A 40 18.87 -8.16 15.22
C LEU A 40 17.48 -8.42 14.63
N VAL A 41 16.97 -7.50 13.79
CA VAL A 41 15.65 -7.63 13.18
C VAL A 41 15.82 -7.90 11.69
N PRO A 42 15.44 -9.09 11.19
CA PRO A 42 15.52 -9.38 9.77
C PRO A 42 14.55 -8.50 8.97
N VAL A 43 14.86 -8.34 7.69
CA VAL A 43 13.97 -7.69 6.72
C VAL A 43 12.66 -8.48 6.64
N ARG A 44 11.54 -7.77 6.62
CA ARG A 44 10.20 -8.36 6.51
C ARG A 44 9.65 -8.11 5.12
N GLU A 45 9.29 -9.18 4.43
CA GLU A 45 8.58 -9.10 3.15
C GLU A 45 7.07 -8.98 3.40
N VAL A 46 6.43 -8.07 2.67
CA VAL A 46 4.98 -7.85 2.74
C VAL A 46 4.43 -7.71 1.33
N ASN A 47 3.36 -8.46 1.05
CA ASN A 47 2.56 -8.31 -0.16
C ASN A 47 1.23 -7.63 0.19
N PHE A 48 0.87 -6.58 -0.55
CA PHE A 48 -0.38 -5.85 -0.33
C PHE A 48 -0.98 -5.36 -1.65
N LEU A 49 -2.29 -5.19 -1.66
CA LEU A 49 -3.01 -4.51 -2.72
C LEU A 49 -2.99 -3.02 -2.47
N ARG A 50 -2.63 -2.23 -3.48
CA ARG A 50 -2.74 -0.78 -3.48
C ARG A 50 -3.86 -0.34 -4.41
N PHE A 51 -4.84 0.35 -3.86
CA PHE A 51 -5.95 0.93 -4.61
C PHE A 51 -5.87 2.46 -4.61
N CYS A 52 -6.03 3.07 -5.79
CA CYS A 52 -6.10 4.52 -5.95
C CYS A 52 -7.50 4.94 -6.41
N LYS A 53 -8.07 5.95 -5.76
CA LYS A 53 -9.38 6.49 -6.11
C LYS A 53 -9.37 8.01 -6.08
N GLN A 54 -9.90 8.63 -7.12
CA GLN A 54 -10.28 10.03 -7.04
C GLN A 54 -11.62 10.10 -6.29
N HIS A 55 -11.58 10.57 -5.05
CA HIS A 55 -12.78 10.68 -4.22
C HIS A 55 -13.61 11.92 -4.60
N ALA A 56 -12.93 13.01 -4.93
CA ALA A 56 -13.50 14.24 -5.45
C ALA A 56 -12.47 14.95 -6.36
N GLU A 57 -12.87 16.04 -7.02
CA GLU A 57 -11.93 16.88 -7.77
C GLU A 57 -10.81 17.36 -6.85
N GLY A 58 -9.55 17.16 -7.27
CA GLY A 58 -8.36 17.47 -6.46
C GLY A 58 -8.18 16.65 -5.18
N VAL A 59 -8.96 15.58 -4.94
CA VAL A 59 -8.86 14.73 -3.75
C VAL A 59 -8.69 13.25 -4.13
N TRP A 60 -7.58 12.68 -3.69
CA TRP A 60 -7.16 11.31 -3.99
C TRP A 60 -7.01 10.49 -2.71
N ALA A 61 -7.60 9.30 -2.70
CA ALA A 61 -7.39 8.31 -1.65
C ALA A 61 -6.51 7.18 -2.18
N MET A 62 -5.52 6.79 -1.39
CA MET A 62 -4.70 5.60 -1.62
C MET A 62 -4.83 4.68 -0.41
N VAL A 63 -5.17 3.41 -0.67
CA VAL A 63 -5.37 2.40 0.39
C VAL A 63 -4.55 1.16 0.07
N ASP A 64 -3.79 0.71 1.06
CA ASP A 64 -2.97 -0.49 1.08
C ASP A 64 -3.62 -1.54 2.00
N VAL A 65 -3.90 -2.73 1.49
CA VAL A 65 -4.44 -3.86 2.27
C VAL A 65 -3.57 -5.10 2.06
N SER A 66 -3.10 -5.72 3.14
CA SER A 66 -2.26 -6.93 3.06
C SER A 66 -3.01 -8.12 2.45
N VAL A 67 -2.34 -8.87 1.57
CA VAL A 67 -2.93 -10.06 0.92
C VAL A 67 -3.14 -11.19 1.94
N ASP A 68 -2.31 -11.25 2.98
CA ASP A 68 -2.43 -12.24 4.05
C ASP A 68 -3.75 -12.14 4.81
N THR A 69 -4.39 -10.96 4.81
CA THR A 69 -5.73 -10.78 5.38
C THR A 69 -6.79 -11.51 4.55
N ILE A 70 -6.61 -11.60 3.23
CA ILE A 70 -7.55 -12.20 2.26
C ILE A 70 -7.39 -13.73 2.21
N THR A 71 -6.17 -14.24 2.35
CA THR A 71 -5.91 -15.69 2.31
C THR A 71 -6.36 -16.39 3.59
N LYS A 72 -6.38 -15.69 4.74
CA LYS A 72 -6.93 -16.22 6.00
C LYS A 72 -8.43 -16.45 5.96
N THR A 73 -9.20 -15.61 5.26
CA THR A 73 -10.65 -15.78 5.13
C THR A 73 -11.03 -16.92 4.17
N SER A 74 -10.12 -17.35 3.29
CA SER A 74 -10.40 -18.37 2.27
C SER A 74 -9.84 -19.76 2.57
N SER A 75 -8.76 -19.90 3.35
CA SER A 75 -8.00 -21.17 3.42
C SER A 75 -7.98 -21.90 4.77
N GLY A 76 -8.49 -21.33 5.87
CA GLY A 76 -8.60 -22.02 7.18
C GLY A 76 -7.27 -22.53 7.80
N ALA A 77 -6.13 -22.32 7.13
CA ALA A 77 -4.82 -22.76 7.57
C ALA A 77 -4.12 -21.66 8.38
N PRO A 78 -3.37 -22.01 9.45
CA PRO A 78 -2.70 -21.03 10.29
C PRO A 78 -1.47 -20.49 9.55
N THR A 79 -1.65 -19.45 8.75
CA THR A 79 -0.52 -18.68 8.23
C THR A 79 0.04 -17.83 9.37
N PHE A 80 1.33 -18.01 9.64
CA PHE A 80 2.08 -17.38 10.73
C PHE A 80 1.62 -15.94 11.02
N VAL A 81 1.08 -15.76 12.22
CA VAL A 81 0.28 -14.61 12.66
C VAL A 81 1.03 -13.27 12.83
N ASN A 82 2.34 -13.21 12.57
CA ASN A 82 3.17 -12.10 13.07
C ASN A 82 3.59 -11.03 12.05
N ASN A 83 3.26 -11.16 10.76
CA ASN A 83 3.71 -10.21 9.72
C ASN A 83 2.57 -9.45 9.01
N MET A 84 1.35 -9.51 9.54
CA MET A 84 0.20 -8.90 8.88
C MET A 84 0.24 -7.37 9.03
N ARG A 85 0.54 -6.68 7.94
CA ARG A 85 0.38 -5.22 7.87
C ARG A 85 -1.12 -4.89 7.95
N LEU A 86 -1.49 -4.07 8.93
CA LEU A 86 -2.85 -3.53 9.03
C LEU A 86 -3.18 -2.69 7.78
N PRO A 87 -4.48 -2.59 7.40
CA PRO A 87 -4.90 -1.65 6.38
C PRO A 87 -4.33 -0.27 6.69
N SER A 88 -3.74 0.34 5.68
CA SER A 88 -3.11 1.66 5.79
C SER A 88 -3.36 2.45 4.53
N GLY A 89 -3.24 3.76 4.59
CA GLY A 89 -3.53 4.60 3.44
C GLY A 89 -3.37 6.06 3.79
N CYS A 90 -3.63 6.90 2.81
CA CYS A 90 -3.71 8.33 3.00
C CYS A 90 -4.71 8.95 2.04
N VAL A 91 -5.16 10.15 2.39
CA VAL A 91 -5.92 11.02 1.50
C VAL A 91 -5.07 12.24 1.18
N ALA A 92 -4.73 12.42 -0.09
CA ALA A 92 -4.04 13.58 -0.61
C ALA A 92 -5.04 14.56 -1.23
N GLN A 93 -4.96 15.82 -0.83
CA GLN A 93 -5.77 16.91 -1.36
C GLN A 93 -4.85 17.98 -1.97
N ASP A 94 -5.16 18.40 -3.18
CA ASP A 94 -4.47 19.48 -3.87
C ASP A 94 -4.70 20.81 -3.15
N MET A 95 -3.63 21.58 -3.01
CA MET A 95 -3.63 22.91 -2.40
C MET A 95 -3.03 23.93 -3.38
N PRO A 96 -3.34 25.24 -3.22
CA PRO A 96 -2.72 26.29 -4.01
C PRO A 96 -1.19 26.24 -3.93
N TYR A 97 -0.52 26.84 -4.92
CA TYR A 97 0.95 26.93 -5.02
C TYR A 97 1.67 25.58 -5.17
N GLY A 98 0.98 24.55 -5.66
CA GLY A 98 1.58 23.22 -5.92
C GLY A 98 1.83 22.39 -4.67
N TYR A 99 1.23 22.76 -3.54
CA TYR A 99 1.27 21.96 -2.32
C TYR A 99 0.19 20.87 -2.33
N SER A 100 0.36 19.87 -1.47
CA SER A 100 -0.67 18.88 -1.17
C SER A 100 -0.81 18.71 0.33
N LYS A 101 -2.05 18.62 0.82
CA LYS A 101 -2.37 18.21 2.18
C LYS A 101 -2.57 16.70 2.21
N VAL A 102 -1.91 16.01 3.14
CA VAL A 102 -2.04 14.55 3.31
C VAL A 102 -2.64 14.26 4.68
N ASN A 103 -3.75 13.51 4.71
CA ASN A 103 -4.39 12.99 5.92
C ASN A 103 -4.13 11.50 6.07
#